data_AF-A0A2T5RI41-F1
#
_entry.id   AF-A0A2T5RI41-F1
#
_cell.length_a   1.000
_cell.length_b   1.000
_cell.length_c   1.000
_cell.angle_alpha   90.00
_cell.angle_beta   90.00
_cell.angle_gamma   90.00
#
_symmetry.space_group_name_H-M   'P 1'
#
loop_
_entity.id
_entity.type
_entity.pdbx_description
1 polymer ?
#
loop_
_entity_poly.entity_id
_entity_poly.type
_entity_poly.pdbx_seq_one_letter_code
_entity_poly.pdbx_strand_id
1 'polypeptide(L)'
;MLLELQKDIAELEKKYKELDTFEIEMKLIEFEMTVVKLLNGKKFLVKPPVEELKSDIKSIKNELYNLKPEELNNSIKEIKDKIDYIIDGQMTAEIGGAGIYFRNMREAAKKKREEINRNIKY
;
A
#
# COMPACT_ATOMS: atom_id res chain seq x y z
N MET A 1 -13.96 2.91 3.81
CA MET A 1 -12.64 2.44 4.27
C MET A 1 -11.66 2.16 3.14
N LEU A 2 -11.61 1.00 2.45
CA LEU A 2 -10.63 0.81 1.36
C LEU A 2 -10.81 1.80 0.20
N LEU A 3 -12.02 1.89 -0.35
CA LEU A 3 -12.37 2.84 -1.42
C LEU A 3 -12.25 4.31 -1.01
N GLU A 4 -12.28 4.57 0.29
CA GLU A 4 -12.15 5.91 0.86
C GLU A 4 -10.67 6.27 0.95
N LEU A 5 -9.86 5.37 1.54
CA LEU A 5 -8.40 5.46 1.56
C LEU A 5 -7.81 5.64 0.15
N GLN A 6 -8.34 4.92 -0.85
CA GLN A 6 -7.97 5.08 -2.26
C GLN A 6 -8.20 6.52 -2.76
N LYS A 7 -9.36 7.10 -2.45
CA LYS A 7 -9.71 8.47 -2.85
C LYS A 7 -8.82 9.49 -2.14
N ASP A 8 -8.60 9.31 -0.84
CA ASP A 8 -7.82 10.24 -0.04
C ASP A 8 -6.35 10.28 -0.49
N ILE A 9 -5.79 9.12 -0.85
CA ILE A 9 -4.43 9.03 -1.41
C ILE A 9 -4.36 9.59 -2.82
N ALA A 10 -5.36 9.35 -3.66
CA ALA A 10 -5.43 9.96 -4.98
C ALA A 10 -5.56 11.50 -4.90
N GLU A 11 -6.19 12.02 -3.85
CA GLU A 11 -6.20 13.44 -3.57
C GLU A 11 -4.83 13.95 -3.10
N LEU A 12 -4.16 13.22 -2.20
CA LEU A 12 -2.80 13.56 -1.79
C LEU A 12 -1.83 13.57 -2.98
N GLU A 13 -1.87 12.56 -3.85
CA GLU A 13 -1.06 12.49 -5.08
C GLU A 13 -1.20 13.74 -5.96
N LYS A 14 -2.41 14.31 -6.04
CA LYS A 14 -2.65 15.51 -6.83
C LYS A 14 -2.17 16.79 -6.16
N LYS A 15 -2.26 16.86 -4.82
CA LYS A 15 -2.09 18.10 -4.06
C LYS A 15 -0.80 18.19 -3.26
N TYR A 16 -0.01 17.12 -3.11
CA TYR A 16 1.14 17.11 -2.19
C TYR A 16 2.17 18.23 -2.44
N LYS A 17 2.29 18.71 -3.68
CA LYS A 17 3.20 19.83 -4.02
C LYS A 17 2.76 21.18 -3.44
N GLU A 18 1.48 21.31 -3.12
CA GLU A 18 0.87 22.51 -2.56
C GLU A 18 0.79 22.46 -1.03
N LEU A 19 1.07 21.30 -0.44
CA LEU A 19 1.02 21.06 1.00
C LEU A 19 2.40 21.24 1.61
N ASP A 20 2.43 21.72 2.85
CA ASP A 20 3.65 21.66 3.63
C ASP A 20 3.94 20.21 4.11
N THR A 21 5.18 19.97 4.52
CA THR A 21 5.62 18.63 4.96
C THR A 21 4.82 18.12 6.16
N PHE A 22 4.37 19.02 7.04
CA PHE A 22 3.59 18.66 8.22
C PHE A 22 2.17 18.20 7.85
N GLU A 23 1.52 18.87 6.89
CA GLU A 23 0.22 18.47 6.35
C GLU A 23 0.30 17.09 5.66
N ILE A 24 1.39 16.82 4.94
CA ILE A 24 1.65 15.51 4.34
C ILE A 24 1.82 14.45 5.44
N GLU A 25 2.59 14.74 6.49
CA GLU A 25 2.78 13.84 7.64
C GLU A 25 1.44 13.49 8.30
N MET A 26 0.60 14.49 8.56
CA MET A 26 -0.72 14.31 9.16
C MET A 26 -1.61 13.39 8.30
N LYS A 27 -1.63 13.57 6.97
CA LYS A 27 -2.36 12.67 6.06
C LYS A 27 -1.80 11.24 6.10
N LEU A 28 -0.48 11.06 6.12
CA LEU A 28 0.13 9.73 6.24
C LEU A 28 -0.25 9.03 7.56
N ILE A 29 -0.34 9.78 8.67
CA ILE A 29 -0.83 9.27 9.95
C ILE A 29 -2.28 8.81 9.85
N GLU A 30 -3.16 9.61 9.23
CA GLU A 30 -4.56 9.25 9.01
C GLU A 30 -4.70 7.98 8.15
N PHE A 31 -3.86 7.83 7.13
CA PHE A 31 -3.81 6.64 6.29
C PHE A 31 -3.37 5.42 7.09
N GLU A 32 -2.30 5.53 7.89
CA GLU A 32 -1.83 4.44 8.75
C GLU A 32 -2.94 4.01 9.74
N MET A 33 -3.64 4.96 10.36
CA MET A 33 -4.77 4.67 11.25
C MET A 33 -5.90 3.93 10.53
N THR A 34 -6.21 4.33 9.29
CA THR A 34 -7.22 3.67 8.47
C THR A 34 -6.82 2.23 8.12
N VAL A 35 -5.55 2.03 7.76
CA VAL A 35 -4.98 0.69 7.49
C VAL A 35 -5.03 -0.20 8.74
N VAL A 36 -4.71 0.33 9.93
CA VAL A 36 -4.82 -0.41 11.19
C VAL A 36 -6.27 -0.84 11.46
N LYS A 37 -7.25 0.04 11.22
CA LYS A 37 -8.67 -0.32 11.35
C LYS A 37 -9.07 -1.43 10.37
N LEU A 38 -8.57 -1.40 9.13
CA LEU A 38 -8.79 -2.45 8.13
C LEU A 38 -8.26 -3.81 8.60
N LEU A 39 -7.03 -3.86 9.12
CA LEU A 39 -6.40 -5.09 9.62
C LEU A 39 -7.17 -5.73 10.80
N ASN A 40 -7.75 -4.89 11.65
CA ASN A 40 -8.57 -5.31 12.79
C ASN A 40 -10.01 -5.72 12.37
N GLY A 41 -10.38 -5.54 11.10
CA GLY A 41 -11.67 -5.94 10.56
C GLY A 41 -11.84 -7.46 10.47
N LYS A 42 -13.01 -7.97 10.92
CA LYS A 42 -13.32 -9.42 10.92
C LYS A 42 -13.52 -10.04 9.53
N LYS A 43 -13.83 -9.24 8.50
CA LYS A 43 -14.20 -9.73 7.15
C LYS A 43 -13.10 -9.52 6.10
N PHE A 44 -11.91 -9.14 6.52
CA PHE A 44 -10.85 -8.75 5.61
C PHE A 44 -9.98 -9.97 5.25
N LEU A 45 -10.04 -10.40 3.98
CA LEU A 45 -9.43 -11.65 3.51
C LEU A 45 -8.01 -11.46 2.98
N VAL A 46 -7.64 -10.23 2.62
CA VAL A 46 -6.35 -9.87 2.03
C VAL A 46 -5.42 -9.18 3.04
N LYS A 47 -5.25 -9.78 4.22
CA LYS A 47 -4.45 -9.19 5.32
C LYS A 47 -2.97 -8.95 4.97
N PRO A 48 -2.21 -9.91 4.38
CA PRO A 48 -0.78 -9.71 4.17
C PRO A 48 -0.44 -8.48 3.30
N PRO A 49 -1.12 -8.23 2.16
CA PRO A 49 -0.95 -6.99 1.41
C PRO A 49 -1.21 -5.72 2.20
N VAL A 50 -2.17 -5.74 3.11
CA VAL A 50 -2.49 -4.57 3.96
C VAL A 50 -1.45 -4.37 5.06
N GLU A 51 -0.83 -5.44 5.55
CA GLU A 51 0.33 -5.33 6.44
C GLU A 51 1.55 -4.74 5.74
N GLU A 52 1.79 -5.14 4.48
CA GLU A 52 2.82 -4.51 3.63
C GLU A 52 2.53 -3.02 3.44
N LEU A 53 1.29 -2.67 3.04
CA LEU A 53 0.85 -1.28 2.89
C LEU A 53 1.08 -0.44 4.16
N LYS A 54 0.78 -1.00 5.34
CA LYS A 54 1.05 -0.35 6.63
C LYS A 54 2.55 -0.06 6.79
N SER A 55 3.39 -1.03 6.46
CA SER A 55 4.84 -0.89 6.56
C SER A 55 5.36 0.19 5.60
N ASP A 56 4.84 0.24 4.38
CA ASP A 56 5.25 1.24 3.39
C ASP A 56 4.90 2.66 3.84
N ILE A 57 3.65 2.88 4.30
CA ILE A 57 3.21 4.18 4.84
C ILE A 57 4.11 4.60 6.00
N LYS A 58 4.45 3.66 6.90
CA LYS A 58 5.33 3.93 8.03
C LYS A 58 6.75 4.31 7.58
N SER A 59 7.32 3.63 6.59
CA SER A 59 8.63 3.96 6.05
C SER A 59 8.65 5.36 5.45
N ILE A 60 7.64 5.70 4.63
CA ILE A 60 7.52 7.03 4.02
C ILE A 60 7.42 8.11 5.08
N LYS A 61 6.61 7.89 6.12
CA LYS A 61 6.48 8.84 7.23
C LYS A 61 7.81 9.05 7.97
N ASN A 62 8.55 7.99 8.26
CA ASN A 62 9.84 8.08 8.96
C ASN A 62 10.90 8.81 8.13
N GLU A 63 10.85 8.69 6.82
CA GLU A 63 11.82 9.28 5.90
C GLU A 63 11.35 10.63 5.31
N LEU A 64 10.11 11.05 5.60
CA LEU A 64 9.42 12.15 4.93
C LEU A 64 10.26 13.43 4.80
N TYR A 65 10.91 13.84 5.88
CA TYR A 65 11.72 15.06 5.93
C TYR A 65 13.05 14.98 5.15
N ASN A 66 13.45 13.77 4.76
CA ASN A 66 14.66 13.51 3.98
C ASN A 66 14.36 13.17 2.52
N LEU A 67 13.10 12.92 2.17
CA LEU A 67 12.70 12.57 0.81
C LEU A 67 12.73 13.78 -0.11
N LYS A 68 13.28 13.58 -1.31
CA LYS A 68 13.12 14.55 -2.39
C LYS A 68 11.67 14.53 -2.90
N PRO A 69 11.19 15.64 -3.51
CA PRO A 69 9.84 15.71 -4.05
C PRO A 69 9.49 14.56 -5.03
N GLU A 70 10.43 14.14 -5.86
CA GLU A 70 10.24 13.04 -6.82
C GLU A 70 10.12 11.67 -6.11
N GLU A 71 10.91 11.44 -5.06
CA GLU A 71 10.89 10.21 -4.27
C GLU A 71 9.57 10.10 -3.49
N LEU A 72 9.12 11.22 -2.91
CA LEU A 72 7.82 11.31 -2.26
C LEU A 72 6.67 11.06 -3.23
N ASN A 73 6.73 11.64 -4.43
CA ASN A 73 5.74 11.42 -5.49
C ASN A 73 5.62 9.95 -5.86
N ASN A 74 6.76 9.30 -6.11
CA ASN A 74 6.82 7.89 -6.47
C ASN A 74 6.29 7.03 -5.32
N SER A 75 6.66 7.36 -4.08
CA SER A 75 6.18 6.66 -2.89
C SER A 75 4.66 6.75 -2.72
N ILE A 76 4.06 7.94 -2.89
CA ILE A 76 2.60 8.12 -2.83
C ILE A 76 1.90 7.31 -3.93
N LYS A 77 2.48 7.28 -5.14
CA LYS A 77 1.96 6.50 -6.25
C LYS A 77 2.04 4.99 -6.00
N GLU A 78 3.13 4.50 -5.42
CA GLU A 78 3.26 3.10 -5.03
C GLU A 78 2.25 2.67 -3.97
N ILE A 79 1.95 3.52 -2.98
CA ILE A 79 0.88 3.28 -2.00
C ILE A 79 -0.47 3.13 -2.75
N LYS A 80 -0.76 4.03 -3.68
CA LYS A 80 -2.00 4.02 -4.45
C LYS A 80 -2.16 2.74 -5.27
N ASP A 81 -1.13 2.36 -6.03
CA ASP A 81 -1.13 1.15 -6.85
C ASP A 81 -1.31 -0.11 -5.98
N LYS A 82 -0.70 -0.14 -4.78
CA LYS A 82 -0.91 -1.22 -3.80
C LYS A 82 -2.35 -1.27 -3.30
N ILE A 83 -2.99 -0.13 -3.03
CA ILE A 83 -4.40 -0.09 -2.61
C ILE A 83 -5.31 -0.61 -3.72
N ASP A 84 -5.06 -0.25 -4.97
CA ASP A 84 -5.82 -0.76 -6.11
C ASP A 84 -5.71 -2.29 -6.20
N TYR A 85 -4.50 -2.83 -6.04
CA TYR A 85 -4.26 -4.28 -5.97
C TYR A 85 -5.00 -4.95 -4.79
N ILE A 86 -5.01 -4.30 -3.62
CA ILE A 86 -5.73 -4.79 -2.44
C ILE A 86 -7.24 -4.81 -2.68
N ILE A 87 -7.80 -3.79 -3.31
CA ILE A 87 -9.22 -3.70 -3.65
C ILE A 87 -9.60 -4.84 -4.61
N ASP A 88 -8.83 -5.03 -5.69
CA ASP A 88 -9.07 -6.10 -6.65
C ASP A 88 -9.00 -7.49 -5.99
N GLY A 89 -8.01 -7.68 -5.11
CA GLY A 89 -7.88 -8.90 -4.33
C GLY A 89 -9.05 -9.17 -3.40
N GLN A 90 -9.52 -8.14 -2.68
CA GLN A 90 -10.68 -8.24 -1.80
C GLN A 90 -11.96 -8.53 -2.59
N MET A 91 -12.19 -7.84 -3.72
CA MET A 91 -13.33 -8.09 -4.60
C MET A 91 -13.30 -9.52 -5.15
N THR A 92 -12.14 -9.97 -5.64
CA THR A 92 -11.95 -11.33 -6.15
C THR A 92 -12.23 -12.37 -5.07
N ALA A 93 -11.78 -12.13 -3.83
CA ALA A 93 -12.04 -13.02 -2.71
C ALA A 93 -13.54 -13.08 -2.34
N GLU A 94 -14.23 -11.94 -2.38
CA GLU A 94 -15.65 -11.83 -2.04
C GLU A 94 -16.59 -12.48 -3.08
N ILE A 95 -16.24 -12.45 -4.38
CA ILE A 95 -17.03 -13.09 -5.44
C ILE A 95 -16.76 -14.61 -5.60
N GLY A 96 -16.12 -15.23 -4.60
CA GLY A 96 -15.79 -16.66 -4.61
C GLY A 96 -14.52 -17.04 -5.37
N GLY A 97 -13.76 -16.05 -5.87
CA GLY A 97 -12.48 -16.23 -6.56
C GLY A 97 -11.26 -16.34 -5.63
N ALA A 98 -11.46 -16.46 -4.31
CA ALA A 98 -10.38 -16.47 -3.32
C ALA A 98 -9.27 -17.49 -3.63
N GLY A 99 -9.62 -18.67 -4.17
CA GLY A 99 -8.63 -19.68 -4.56
C GLY A 99 -7.69 -19.24 -5.69
N ILE A 100 -8.19 -18.48 -6.67
CA ILE A 100 -7.39 -17.93 -7.77
C ILE A 100 -6.50 -16.79 -7.24
N TYR A 101 -7.08 -15.92 -6.40
CA TYR A 101 -6.34 -14.84 -5.75
C TYR A 101 -5.14 -15.36 -4.94
N PHE A 102 -5.36 -16.33 -4.05
CA PHE A 102 -4.27 -16.89 -3.24
C PHE A 102 -3.22 -17.62 -4.08
N ARG A 103 -3.60 -18.24 -5.20
CA ARG A 103 -2.66 -18.85 -6.15
C ARG A 103 -1.76 -17.78 -6.78
N ASN A 104 -2.34 -16.70 -7.29
CA ASN A 104 -1.61 -15.61 -7.90
C ASN A 104 -0.66 -14.93 -6.90
N MET A 105 -1.10 -14.72 -5.65
CA MET A 105 -0.22 -14.21 -4.59
C MET A 105 0.98 -15.12 -4.33
N ARG A 106 0.77 -16.44 -4.26
CA ARG A 106 1.87 -17.40 -4.05
C ARG A 106 2.86 -17.38 -5.20
N GLU A 107 2.38 -17.29 -6.44
CA GLU A 107 3.23 -17.20 -7.62
C GLU A 107 4.04 -15.89 -7.64
N ALA A 108 3.41 -14.76 -7.31
CA ALA A 108 4.09 -13.48 -7.20
C ALA A 108 5.17 -13.50 -6.10
N ALA A 109 4.85 -14.03 -4.91
CA ALA A 109 5.82 -14.18 -3.83
C ALA A 109 6.98 -15.10 -4.21
N LYS A 110 6.73 -16.16 -4.99
CA LYS A 110 7.77 -17.05 -5.50
C LYS A 110 8.70 -16.33 -6.48
N LYS A 111 8.14 -15.58 -7.45
CA LYS A 111 8.93 -14.77 -8.39
C LYS A 111 9.82 -13.76 -7.65
N LYS A 112 9.27 -13.04 -6.67
CA LYS A 112 10.02 -12.07 -5.86
C LYS A 112 11.21 -12.71 -5.12
N ARG A 113 11.03 -13.92 -4.56
CA ARG A 113 12.12 -14.69 -3.93
C ARG A 113 13.19 -15.13 -4.92
N GLU A 114 12.79 -15.57 -6.11
CA GLU A 114 13.73 -15.99 -7.16
C GLU A 114 14.57 -14.82 -7.68
N GLU A 115 13.97 -13.64 -7.80
CA GLU A 115 14.64 -12.40 -8.20
C GLU A 115 15.68 -11.93 -7.16
N ILE A 116 15.32 -11.94 -5.87
CA ILE A 116 16.26 -11.66 -4.78
C ILE A 116 17.45 -12.63 -4.80
N ASN A 117 17.18 -13.94 -4.96
CA ASN A 117 18.23 -14.95 -5.01
C ASN A 117 19.15 -14.82 -6.24
N ARG A 118 18.66 -14.26 -7.35
CA ARG A 118 19.51 -13.94 -8.51
C ARG A 118 20.40 -12.74 -8.22
N ASN A 119 19.88 -11.70 -7.59
CA ASN A 119 20.64 -10.48 -7.29
C ASN A 119 21.71 -10.66 -6.22
N ILE A 120 21.60 -11.68 -5.35
CA ILE A 120 22.62 -12.02 -4.34
C ILE A 120 23.75 -12.88 -4.93
N LYS A 121 23.55 -13.49 -6.10
CA LYS A 121 24.53 -14.38 -6.76
C LYS A 121 25.51 -13.67 -7.70
N TYR A 122 25.44 -12.35 -7.80
CA TYR A 122 26.36 -11.50 -8.54
C TYR A 122 26.98 -10.47 -7.59
#